data_AF-A0A5Q4GJK4-F1
#
_entry.id   AF-A0A5Q4GJK4-F1
#
_cell.length_a   1.000
_cell.length_b   1.000
_cell.length_c   1.000
_cell.angle_alpha   90.00
_cell.angle_beta   90.00
_cell.angle_gamma   90.00
#
_symmetry.space_group_name_H-M   'P 1'
#
loop_
_entity.id
_entity.type
_entity.pdbx_description
1 polymer ?
#
loop_
_entity_poly.entity_id
_entity_poly.type
_entity_poly.pdbx_seq_one_letter_code
_entity_poly.pdbx_strand_id
1 'polypeptide(L)'
;MATASSRAQRPRTFADARAMASSSSELGWWVFMRISGLLLVPLAFGHLWANNMAFNAGEIDFAYVAGRLAQPGVKIFDSFLLLFAMLHGVNGLRYSIEDYVKRPGRRFAWKMVLFTVAGIVFVLGVMTLWAFSFEEMGDAVRALGAE
;
A
#
# COMPACT_ATOMS: atom_id res chain seq x y z
N MET A 1 8.73 7.43 47.98
CA MET A 1 8.98 6.12 47.34
C MET A 1 9.34 6.40 45.89
N ALA A 2 10.63 6.46 45.56
CA ALA A 2 11.11 6.89 44.25
C ALA A 2 10.95 5.73 43.25
N THR A 3 10.16 5.94 42.19
CA THR A 3 10.04 5.02 41.07
C THR A 3 11.36 4.99 40.31
N ALA A 4 12.07 3.85 40.38
CA ALA A 4 13.28 3.62 39.61
C ALA A 4 12.98 3.78 38.12
N SER A 5 13.59 4.79 37.50
CA SER A 5 13.63 4.96 36.05
C SER A 5 14.23 3.69 35.44
N SER A 6 13.43 2.89 34.75
CA SER A 6 13.90 1.80 33.91
C SER A 6 14.79 2.40 32.82
N ARG A 7 16.09 2.50 33.08
CA ARG A 7 17.09 2.75 32.05
C ARG A 7 17.00 1.55 31.11
N ALA A 8 16.67 1.80 29.85
CA ALA A 8 16.82 0.82 28.78
C ALA A 8 18.20 0.15 28.95
N GLN A 9 18.22 -1.11 29.38
CA GLN A 9 19.46 -1.80 29.69
C GLN A 9 20.20 -2.01 28.37
N ARG A 10 21.34 -1.33 28.24
CA ARG A 10 22.22 -1.49 27.08
C ARG A 10 22.73 -2.95 27.09
N PRO A 11 22.56 -3.72 26.00
CA PRO A 11 23.00 -5.10 25.95
C PRO A 11 24.51 -5.16 26.23
N ARG A 12 24.91 -6.02 27.17
CA ARG A 12 26.31 -6.16 27.59
C ARG A 12 27.01 -7.28 26.82
N THR A 13 26.25 -8.21 26.27
CA THR A 13 26.77 -9.33 25.49
C THR A 13 26.15 -9.39 24.10
N PHE A 14 26.82 -10.09 23.17
CA PHE A 14 26.29 -10.38 21.84
C PHE A 14 25.00 -11.21 21.90
N ALA A 15 24.87 -12.09 22.90
CA ALA A 15 23.65 -12.86 23.13
C ALA A 15 22.47 -11.95 23.52
N ASP A 16 22.70 -10.97 24.41
CA ASP A 16 21.69 -9.99 24.80
C ASP A 16 21.28 -9.11 23.60
N ALA A 17 22.26 -8.63 22.83
CA ALA A 17 22.01 -7.83 21.63
C ALA A 17 21.20 -8.62 20.58
N ARG A 18 21.52 -9.91 20.40
CA ARG A 18 20.81 -10.81 19.50
C ARG A 18 19.37 -11.11 19.97
N ALA A 19 19.15 -11.28 21.27
CA ALA A 19 17.83 -11.50 21.87
C ALA A 19 16.92 -10.26 21.78
N MET A 20 17.50 -9.06 21.87
CA MET A 20 16.79 -7.80 21.64
C MET A 20 16.48 -7.58 20.15
N ALA A 21 17.40 -7.95 19.26
CA ALA A 21 17.20 -7.83 17.81
C ALA A 21 16.13 -8.79 17.27
N SER A 22 16.04 -10.03 17.80
CA SER A 22 15.07 -11.03 17.35
C SER A 22 13.61 -10.75 17.76
N SER A 23 13.38 -9.82 18.68
CA SER A 23 12.03 -9.42 19.15
C SER A 23 11.56 -8.06 18.59
N SER A 24 12.33 -7.45 17.69
CA SER A 24 12.08 -6.08 17.23
C SER A 24 11.11 -6.05 16.05
N SER A 25 9.80 -5.93 16.33
CA SER A 25 8.77 -5.65 15.30
C SER A 25 9.12 -4.42 14.44
N GLU A 26 9.86 -3.47 15.02
CA GLU A 26 10.43 -2.31 14.33
C GLU A 26 11.45 -2.69 13.26
N LEU A 27 12.30 -3.70 13.50
CA LEU A 27 13.24 -4.19 12.49
C LEU A 27 12.49 -4.82 11.32
N GLY A 28 11.42 -5.57 11.59
CA GLY A 28 10.54 -6.13 10.56
C GLY A 28 9.93 -5.04 9.66
N TRP A 29 9.33 -4.01 10.25
CA TRP A 29 8.79 -2.87 9.51
C TRP A 29 9.88 -2.06 8.79
N TRP A 30 11.05 -1.93 9.39
CA TRP A 30 12.19 -1.28 8.76
C TRP A 30 12.59 -2.00 7.48
N VAL A 31 12.81 -3.32 7.53
CA VAL A 31 13.17 -4.15 6.36
C VAL A 31 12.06 -4.08 5.31
N PHE A 32 10.80 -4.21 5.75
CA PHE A 32 9.64 -4.10 4.86
C PHE A 32 9.65 -2.79 4.06
N MET A 33 9.89 -1.64 4.70
CA MET A 33 9.91 -0.35 4.00
C MET A 33 10.98 -0.27 2.91
N ARG A 34 12.14 -0.91 3.10
CA ARG A 34 13.23 -0.89 2.10
C ARG A 34 12.89 -1.79 0.92
N ILE A 35 12.48 -3.02 1.21
CA ILE A 35 12.15 -4.00 0.18
C ILE A 35 10.92 -3.55 -0.62
N SER A 36 9.85 -3.11 0.06
CA SER A 36 8.66 -2.59 -0.61
C SER A 36 8.96 -1.34 -1.43
N GLY A 37 9.81 -0.43 -0.94
CA GLY A 37 10.25 0.74 -1.71
C GLY A 37 10.97 0.35 -3.00
N LEU A 38 11.89 -0.62 -2.94
CA LEU A 38 12.59 -1.13 -4.11
C LEU A 38 11.63 -1.79 -5.11
N LEU A 39 10.68 -2.59 -4.64
CA LEU A 39 9.65 -3.21 -5.49
C LEU A 39 8.70 -2.16 -6.10
N LEU A 40 8.39 -1.10 -5.35
CA LEU A 40 7.49 -0.04 -5.80
C LEU A 40 8.07 0.79 -6.93
N VAL A 41 9.39 0.88 -7.09
CA VAL A 41 9.99 1.62 -8.21
C VAL A 41 9.49 1.05 -9.56
N PRO A 42 9.76 -0.20 -9.95
CA PRO A 42 9.25 -0.73 -11.22
C PRO A 42 7.71 -0.87 -11.25
N LEU A 43 7.05 -1.17 -10.12
CA LEU A 43 5.58 -1.28 -10.09
C LEU A 43 4.89 0.06 -10.36
N ALA A 44 5.30 1.12 -9.67
CA ALA A 44 4.70 2.44 -9.84
C ALA A 44 5.06 3.05 -11.20
N PHE A 45 6.33 2.98 -11.61
CA PHE A 45 6.73 3.48 -12.93
C PHE A 45 6.10 2.68 -14.07
N GLY A 46 6.01 1.36 -13.97
CA GLY A 46 5.32 0.52 -14.96
C GLY A 46 3.84 0.88 -15.09
N HIS A 47 3.17 1.15 -13.96
CA HIS A 47 1.78 1.60 -13.95
C HIS A 47 1.60 2.98 -14.60
N LEU A 48 2.44 3.95 -14.23
CA LEU A 48 2.40 5.30 -14.80
C LEU A 48 2.72 5.28 -16.30
N TRP A 49 3.73 4.52 -16.72
CA TRP A 49 4.14 4.40 -18.11
C TRP A 49 3.03 3.79 -18.97
N ALA A 50 2.41 2.70 -18.51
CA ALA A 50 1.30 2.05 -19.21
C ALA A 50 0.13 3.02 -19.43
N ASN A 51 -0.21 3.86 -18.44
CA ASN A 51 -1.39 4.71 -18.54
C ASN A 51 -1.15 6.10 -19.15
N ASN A 52 0.09 6.60 -19.19
CA ASN A 52 0.38 7.99 -19.60
C ASN A 52 1.28 8.11 -20.83
N MET A 53 2.13 7.11 -21.10
CA MET A 53 3.07 7.16 -22.23
C MET A 53 2.69 6.13 -23.31
N ALA A 54 2.33 4.92 -22.91
CA ALA A 54 1.86 3.90 -23.86
C ALA A 54 0.46 4.21 -24.39
N PHE A 55 -0.36 4.89 -23.58
CA PHE A 55 -1.66 5.40 -23.94
C PHE A 55 -1.77 6.86 -23.48
N ASN A 56 -2.53 7.67 -24.23
CA ASN A 56 -2.82 9.04 -23.84
C ASN A 56 -3.88 9.02 -22.73
N ALA A 57 -3.55 9.54 -21.55
CA ALA A 57 -4.48 9.58 -20.42
C ALA A 57 -5.79 10.33 -20.75
N GLY A 58 -5.77 11.23 -21.74
CA GLY A 58 -6.95 11.93 -22.25
C GLY A 58 -7.92 11.07 -23.08
N GLU A 59 -7.55 9.82 -23.40
CA GLU A 59 -8.32 8.89 -24.23
C GLU A 59 -8.77 7.65 -23.44
N ILE A 60 -8.55 7.62 -22.12
CA ILE A 60 -8.97 6.51 -21.26
C ILE A 60 -10.49 6.55 -21.07
N ASP A 61 -11.18 5.62 -21.70
CA ASP A 61 -12.62 5.40 -21.52
C ASP A 61 -12.90 4.10 -20.74
N PHE A 62 -14.19 3.81 -20.52
CA PHE A 62 -14.61 2.60 -19.83
C PHE A 62 -14.22 1.33 -20.59
N ALA A 63 -14.30 1.33 -21.93
CA ALA A 63 -14.00 0.15 -22.75
C ALA A 63 -12.52 -0.24 -22.64
N TYR A 64 -11.61 0.74 -22.60
CA TYR A 64 -10.20 0.54 -22.31
C TYR A 64 -9.98 -0.06 -20.93
N VAL A 65 -10.58 0.53 -19.89
CA VAL A 65 -10.42 0.06 -18.51
C VAL A 65 -10.93 -1.37 -18.36
N ALA A 66 -12.09 -1.69 -18.93
CA ALA A 66 -12.65 -3.03 -18.92
C ALA A 66 -11.73 -4.03 -19.65
N GLY A 67 -11.24 -3.69 -20.85
CA GLY A 67 -10.31 -4.54 -21.59
C GLY A 67 -8.98 -4.76 -20.87
N ARG A 68 -8.43 -3.73 -20.21
CA ARG A 68 -7.19 -3.81 -19.44
C ARG A 68 -7.38 -4.67 -18.18
N LEU A 69 -8.47 -4.43 -17.42
CA LEU A 69 -8.78 -5.18 -16.22
C LEU A 69 -9.27 -6.60 -16.50
N ALA A 70 -9.68 -6.95 -17.72
CA ALA A 70 -9.95 -8.33 -18.10
C ALA A 70 -8.68 -9.20 -18.14
N GLN A 71 -7.50 -8.59 -18.35
CA GLN A 71 -6.24 -9.32 -18.49
C GLN A 71 -5.71 -9.83 -17.13
N PRO A 72 -5.49 -11.14 -16.94
CA PRO A 72 -5.00 -11.68 -15.67
C PRO A 72 -3.63 -11.12 -15.24
N GLY A 73 -2.73 -10.88 -16.20
CA GLY A 73 -1.42 -10.30 -15.94
C GLY A 73 -1.50 -8.90 -15.33
N VAL A 74 -2.43 -8.07 -15.82
CA VAL A 74 -2.71 -6.73 -15.26
C VAL A 74 -3.25 -6.85 -13.84
N LYS A 75 -4.23 -7.72 -13.61
CA LYS A 75 -4.82 -7.91 -12.27
C LYS A 75 -3.78 -8.31 -11.23
N ILE A 76 -2.86 -9.21 -11.58
CA ILE A 76 -1.78 -9.64 -10.69
C ILE A 76 -0.81 -8.49 -10.43
N PHE A 77 -0.38 -7.78 -11.47
CA PHE A 77 0.50 -6.62 -11.36
C PHE A 77 -0.12 -5.51 -10.48
N ASP A 78 -1.36 -5.11 -10.75
CA ASP A 78 -2.06 -4.07 -10.00
C ASP A 78 -2.39 -4.54 -8.57
N SER A 79 -2.56 -5.84 -8.32
CA SER A 79 -2.71 -6.39 -6.95
C SER A 79 -1.43 -6.23 -6.12
N PHE A 80 -0.25 -6.50 -6.72
CA PHE A 80 1.03 -6.26 -6.06
C PHE A 80 1.27 -4.77 -5.83
N LEU A 81 0.97 -3.93 -6.83
CA LEU A 81 1.07 -2.48 -6.67
C LEU A 81 0.15 -1.98 -5.55
N LEU A 82 -1.12 -2.40 -5.52
CA LEU A 82 -2.09 -2.06 -4.48
C LEU A 82 -1.57 -2.48 -3.10
N LEU A 83 -1.13 -3.73 -2.94
CA LEU A 83 -0.64 -4.26 -1.67
C LEU A 83 0.58 -3.49 -1.16
N PHE A 84 1.61 -3.37 -2.00
CA PHE A 84 2.86 -2.73 -1.57
C PHE A 84 2.69 -1.23 -1.40
N ALA A 85 1.96 -0.55 -2.28
CA ALA A 85 1.77 0.90 -2.18
C ALA A 85 0.94 1.27 -0.94
N MET A 86 -0.13 0.52 -0.66
CA MET A 86 -0.95 0.75 0.53
C MET A 86 -0.16 0.50 1.81
N LEU A 87 0.49 -0.65 1.94
CA LEU A 87 1.26 -0.96 3.15
C LEU A 87 2.44 -0.02 3.35
N HIS A 88 3.17 0.32 2.28
CA HIS A 88 4.30 1.25 2.34
C HIS A 88 3.83 2.68 2.70
N GLY A 89 2.82 3.19 2.01
CA GLY A 89 2.28 4.53 2.22
C GLY A 89 1.65 4.70 3.60
N VAL A 90 0.85 3.72 4.05
CA VAL A 90 0.21 3.74 5.38
C VAL A 90 1.25 3.71 6.48
N ASN A 91 2.29 2.88 6.36
CA ASN A 91 3.34 2.83 7.38
C ASN A 91 4.18 4.12 7.38
N GLY A 92 4.51 4.68 6.22
CA GLY A 92 5.19 5.98 6.12
C GLY A 92 4.38 7.13 6.73
N LEU A 93 3.07 7.17 6.46
CA LEU A 93 2.17 8.18 7.05
C LEU A 93 1.97 7.95 8.55
N ARG A 94 1.99 6.71 9.04
CA ARG A 94 2.01 6.40 10.47
C ARG A 94 3.20 7.06 11.14
N TYR A 95 4.41 6.90 10.61
CA TYR A 95 5.61 7.55 11.16
C TYR A 95 5.50 9.07 11.10
N SER A 96 5.02 9.63 9.98
CA SER A 96 4.79 11.07 9.87
C SER A 96 3.82 11.59 10.95
N ILE A 97 2.73 10.85 11.24
CA ILE A 97 1.79 11.20 12.32
C ILE A 97 2.47 11.14 13.70
N GLU A 98 3.28 10.10 13.95
CA GLU A 98 4.04 9.97 15.19
C GLU A 98 5.03 11.14 15.39
N ASP A 99 5.66 11.59 14.31
CA ASP A 99 6.66 12.66 14.34
C ASP A 99 6.05 14.04 14.46
N TYR A 100 4.96 14.34 13.75
CA TYR A 100 4.38 15.68 13.68
C TYR A 100 3.22 15.94 14.65
N VAL A 101 2.46 14.93 15.08
CA VAL A 101 1.29 15.13 15.95
C VAL A 101 1.65 14.93 17.43
N LYS A 102 1.94 16.04 18.12
CA LYS A 102 2.43 16.01 19.51
C LYS A 102 1.39 15.66 20.57
N ARG A 103 0.10 15.97 20.35
CA ARG A 103 -0.97 15.70 21.34
C ARG A 103 -1.42 14.24 21.23
N PRO A 104 -1.40 13.44 22.31
CA PRO A 104 -1.65 12.00 22.25
C PRO A 104 -3.06 11.66 21.74
N GLY A 105 -4.09 12.39 22.18
CA GLY A 105 -5.47 12.19 21.71
C GLY A 105 -5.65 12.49 20.22
N ARG A 106 -5.04 13.58 19.72
CA ARG A 106 -5.06 13.91 18.28
C ARG A 106 -4.31 12.88 17.46
N ARG A 107 -3.16 12.41 17.95
CA ARG A 107 -2.35 11.39 17.28
C ARG A 107 -3.11 10.07 17.13
N PHE A 108 -3.82 9.65 18.18
CA PHE A 108 -4.71 8.49 18.11
C PHE A 108 -5.81 8.70 17.07
N ALA A 109 -6.51 9.83 17.10
CA ALA A 109 -7.58 10.13 16.15
C ALA A 109 -7.08 10.10 14.69
N TRP A 110 -5.91 10.70 14.39
CA TRP A 110 -5.32 10.66 13.06
C TRP A 110 -4.94 9.26 12.59
N LYS A 111 -4.42 8.41 13.48
CA LYS A 111 -4.14 7.01 13.15
C LYS A 111 -5.42 6.23 12.87
N MET A 112 -6.49 6.49 13.61
CA MET A 112 -7.79 5.86 13.33
C MET A 112 -8.30 6.26 11.94
N VAL A 113 -8.28 7.56 11.61
CA VAL A 113 -8.67 8.05 10.27
C VAL A 113 -7.81 7.38 9.18
N LEU A 114 -6.49 7.35 9.37
CA LEU A 114 -5.56 6.72 8.44
C LEU A 114 -5.93 5.25 8.17
N PHE A 115 -6.07 4.44 9.23
CA PHE A 115 -6.34 3.02 9.07
C PHE A 115 -7.74 2.73 8.52
N THR A 116 -8.75 3.54 8.89
CA THR A 116 -10.11 3.41 8.33
C THR A 116 -10.13 3.72 6.84
N VAL A 117 -9.58 4.86 6.42
CA VAL A 117 -9.53 5.24 5.01
C VAL A 117 -8.71 4.22 4.21
N ALA A 118 -7.56 3.81 4.74
CA ALA A 118 -6.72 2.82 4.09
C ALA A 118 -7.43 1.47 3.92
N GLY A 119 -8.16 1.01 4.95
CA GLY A 119 -8.94 -0.22 4.89
C GLY A 119 -10.03 -0.14 3.82
N ILE A 120 -10.78 0.97 3.76
CA ILE A 120 -11.82 1.19 2.75
C ILE A 120 -11.21 1.16 1.34
N VAL A 121 -10.16 1.94 1.09
CA VAL A 121 -9.49 2.00 -0.22
C VAL A 121 -8.94 0.63 -0.62
N PHE A 122 -8.32 -0.09 0.31
CA PHE A 122 -7.80 -1.43 0.05
C PHE A 122 -8.90 -2.41 -0.34
N VAL A 123 -10.00 -2.44 0.41
CA VAL A 123 -11.16 -3.32 0.11
C VAL A 123 -11.76 -2.97 -1.24
N LEU A 124 -12.01 -1.69 -1.51
CA LEU A 124 -12.53 -1.26 -2.82
C LEU A 124 -11.59 -1.62 -3.97
N GLY A 125 -10.28 -1.47 -3.78
CA GLY A 125 -9.28 -1.86 -4.78
C GLY A 125 -9.29 -3.37 -5.06
N VAL A 126 -9.30 -4.19 -4.01
CA VAL A 126 -9.38 -5.66 -4.15
C VAL A 126 -10.68 -6.08 -4.81
N MET A 127 -11.82 -5.52 -4.40
CA MET A 127 -13.12 -5.77 -5.03
C MET A 127 -13.10 -5.38 -6.51
N THR A 128 -12.53 -4.22 -6.83
CA THR A 128 -12.41 -3.76 -8.21
C THR A 128 -11.60 -4.74 -9.06
N LEU A 129 -10.54 -5.35 -8.53
CA LEU A 129 -9.73 -6.30 -9.30
C LEU A 129 -10.37 -7.69 -9.43
N TRP A 130 -11.08 -8.16 -8.40
CA TRP A 130 -11.43 -9.57 -8.27
C TRP A 130 -12.93 -9.88 -8.13
N ALA A 131 -13.76 -8.92 -7.76
CA ALA A 131 -15.20 -9.14 -7.53
C ALA A 131 -16.06 -8.94 -8.79
N PHE A 132 -15.51 -8.36 -9.86
CA PHE A 132 -16.26 -8.05 -11.09
C PHE A 132 -15.65 -8.74 -12.33
N SER A 133 -16.52 -9.17 -13.24
CA SER A 133 -16.18 -9.69 -14.58
C SER A 133 -16.10 -8.53 -15.57
N PHE A 134 -14.89 -8.15 -15.95
CA PHE A 134 -14.68 -7.05 -16.91
C PHE A 134 -14.75 -7.48 -18.37
N GLU A 135 -14.70 -8.79 -18.63
CA GLU A 135 -14.76 -9.35 -19.98
C GLU A 135 -16.17 -9.13 -20.56
N GLU A 136 -17.19 -9.58 -19.84
CA GLU A 136 -18.60 -9.43 -20.23
C GLU A 136 -19.02 -7.94 -20.31
N MET A 137 -18.57 -7.11 -19.37
CA MET A 137 -18.85 -5.67 -19.37
C MET A 137 -18.17 -4.93 -20.52
N GLY A 138 -16.95 -5.33 -20.90
CA GLY A 138 -16.23 -4.74 -22.02
C GLY A 138 -16.89 -5.09 -23.36
N ASP A 139 -17.33 -6.33 -23.51
CA ASP A 139 -18.01 -6.80 -24.73
C ASP A 139 -19.37 -6.12 -24.93
N ALA A 140 -20.14 -5.95 -23.85
CA ALA A 140 -21.41 -5.23 -23.89
C ALA A 140 -21.25 -3.76 -24.33
N VAL A 141 -20.22 -3.06 -23.84
CA VAL A 141 -19.98 -1.66 -24.23
C VAL A 141 -19.52 -1.53 -25.68
N ARG A 142 -18.68 -2.46 -26.17
CA ARG A 142 -18.30 -2.46 -27.60
C ARG A 142 -19.48 -2.73 -28.51
N ALA A 143 -20.40 -3.62 -28.10
CA ALA A 143 -21.63 -3.88 -28.85
C ALA A 143 -22.52 -2.63 -28.93
N LEU A 144 -22.64 -1.85 -27.85
CA LEU A 144 -23.41 -0.61 -27.83
C LEU A 144 -22.78 0.54 -28.64
N GLY A 145 -21.46 0.52 -28.85
CA GLY A 145 -20.74 1.53 -29.64
C GLY A 145 -20.51 1.17 -31.11
N ALA A 146 -20.92 -0.04 -31.53
CA ALA A 146 -20.82 -0.51 -32.91
C ALA A 146 -22.08 -0.21 -33.75
N GLU A 147 -23.09 0.42 -33.15
CA GLU A 147 -24.34 0.88 -33.76
C GLU A 147 -24.28 2.39 -34.02
#